data_AF-A0A161MGE4-F1
#
_entry.id   AF-A0A161MGE4-F1
#
_cell.length_a   1.000
_cell.length_b   1.000
_cell.length_c   1.000
_cell.angle_alpha   90.00
_cell.angle_beta   90.00
_cell.angle_gamma   90.00
#
_symmetry.space_group_name_H-M   'P 1'
#
loop_
_entity.id
_entity.type
_entity.pdbx_description
1 polymer ?
#
loop_
_entity_poly.entity_id
_entity_poly.type
_entity_poly.pdbx_seq_one_letter_code
_entity_poly.pdbx_strand_id
1 'polypeptide(L)'
;QYKLEGHSVTTLAGAKGEASKVDLEANVEVSATSGCEHVLAVSGVHTIASDGKKYNLDSILGSHPLKFAFQNGKVVDLCTSESESTSALNVKRAVLSLLQSSALKESGYALQHETDIFGNCPTNFEFLKHGSSVVVRKTKDLTKCTHREHLNLPFSTSSYFVPSDVQTSPLLSGSLNTEQKLEGGLLKYASSEEVYNYNPLSAAESATKVQVNTKLTFVGHSDKPAPPVSDKLWKNFGIPRRPSGRSKRRCSDHGRTSERFM
;
A
#
# COMPACT_ATOMS: atom_id res chain seq x y z
N GLN A 1 -3.94 -16.27 5.70
CA GLN A 1 -2.47 -16.17 5.77
C GLN A 1 -1.92 -16.02 4.37
N TYR A 2 -0.91 -15.18 4.20
CA TYR A 2 -0.31 -14.82 2.93
C TYR A 2 1.22 -14.81 3.03
N LYS A 3 1.89 -15.07 1.90
CA LYS A 3 3.31 -14.81 1.70
C LYS A 3 3.47 -13.52 0.88
N LEU A 4 4.29 -12.60 1.36
CA LEU A 4 4.67 -11.36 0.69
C LEU A 4 6.09 -11.51 0.15
N GLU A 5 6.27 -11.17 -1.11
CA GLU A 5 7.55 -11.15 -1.82
C GLU A 5 7.68 -9.81 -2.55
N GLY A 6 8.84 -9.17 -2.47
CA GLY A 6 9.12 -7.90 -3.15
C GLY A 6 10.49 -7.96 -3.80
N HIS A 7 10.62 -7.38 -4.99
CA HIS A 7 11.86 -7.28 -5.75
C HIS A 7 12.00 -5.88 -6.30
N SER A 8 13.03 -5.16 -5.86
CA SER A 8 13.37 -3.82 -6.35
C SER A 8 14.67 -3.86 -7.14
N VAL A 9 14.68 -3.21 -8.31
CA VAL A 9 15.87 -3.03 -9.15
C VAL A 9 16.01 -1.55 -9.49
N THR A 10 17.18 -0.99 -9.21
CA THR A 10 17.55 0.39 -9.59
C THR A 10 18.66 0.35 -10.63
N THR A 11 18.44 1.03 -11.75
CA THR A 11 19.40 1.16 -12.85
C THR A 11 19.72 2.63 -13.13
N LEU A 12 21.00 2.91 -13.38
CA LEU A 12 21.50 4.23 -13.74
C LEU A 12 21.93 4.24 -15.21
N ALA A 13 21.48 5.23 -15.97
CA ALA A 13 21.90 5.39 -17.36
C ALA A 13 23.42 5.61 -17.44
N GLY A 14 24.09 4.88 -18.32
CA GLY A 14 25.55 4.93 -18.51
C GLY A 14 26.37 4.04 -17.58
N ALA A 15 25.79 3.46 -16.52
CA ALA A 15 26.45 2.43 -15.72
C ALA A 15 26.36 1.08 -16.45
N LYS A 16 27.50 0.55 -16.92
CA LYS A 16 27.54 -0.76 -17.61
C LYS A 16 27.30 -1.89 -16.61
N GLY A 17 26.06 -2.36 -16.50
CA GLY A 17 25.69 -3.63 -15.86
C GLY A 17 25.54 -3.61 -14.33
N GLU A 18 25.80 -2.49 -13.66
CA GLU A 18 25.59 -2.36 -12.22
C GLU A 18 24.15 -1.93 -11.94
N ALA A 19 23.33 -2.89 -11.51
CA ALA A 19 21.98 -2.64 -10.98
C ALA A 19 21.97 -2.94 -9.48
N SER A 20 21.44 -2.01 -8.69
CA SER A 20 21.20 -2.29 -7.27
C SER A 20 19.88 -3.05 -7.12
N LYS A 21 19.93 -4.16 -6.39
CA LYS A 21 18.79 -5.04 -6.12
C LYS A 21 18.52 -5.15 -4.62
N VAL A 22 17.24 -5.18 -4.28
CA VAL A 22 16.77 -5.48 -2.92
C VAL A 22 15.57 -6.41 -3.02
N ASP A 23 15.65 -7.57 -2.37
CA ASP A 23 14.52 -8.47 -2.17
C ASP A 23 13.91 -8.27 -0.79
N LEU A 24 12.61 -8.47 -0.68
CA LEU A 24 11.84 -8.47 0.56
C LEU A 24 11.02 -9.75 0.63
N GLU A 25 11.04 -10.41 1.79
CA GLU A 25 10.14 -11.49 2.09
C GLU A 25 9.49 -11.29 3.46
N ALA A 26 8.20 -11.59 3.55
CA ALA A 26 7.47 -11.59 4.82
C ALA A 26 6.28 -12.56 4.80
N ASN A 27 5.82 -12.93 5.98
CA ASN A 27 4.53 -13.56 6.19
C ASN A 27 3.53 -12.49 6.62
N VAL A 28 2.31 -12.57 6.08
CA VAL A 28 1.22 -11.63 6.36
C VAL A 28 0.02 -12.42 6.85
N GLU A 29 -0.51 -12.00 8.00
CA GLU A 29 -1.73 -12.55 8.57
C GLU A 29 -2.81 -11.45 8.63
N VAL A 30 -3.99 -11.78 8.12
CA VAL A 30 -5.18 -10.93 8.17
C VAL A 30 -6.23 -11.70 8.94
N SER A 31 -6.62 -11.18 10.09
CA SER A 31 -7.63 -11.79 10.96
C SER A 31 -8.89 -10.93 10.96
N ALA A 32 -10.03 -11.51 10.64
CA ALA A 32 -11.32 -10.87 10.82
C ALA A 32 -11.67 -10.87 12.32
N THR A 33 -12.21 -9.75 12.79
CA THR A 33 -12.74 -9.63 14.16
C THR A 33 -14.25 -9.37 14.08
N SER A 34 -14.86 -8.76 15.10
CA SER A 34 -16.28 -8.43 15.06
C SER A 34 -16.57 -7.28 14.08
N GLY A 35 -17.64 -7.41 13.29
CA GLY A 35 -18.06 -6.37 12.35
C GLY A 35 -17.12 -6.23 11.15
N CYS A 36 -16.83 -5.01 10.72
CA CYS A 36 -15.95 -4.72 9.59
C CYS A 36 -14.48 -4.50 10.01
N GLU A 37 -14.12 -4.89 11.23
CA GLU A 37 -12.79 -4.67 11.82
C GLU A 37 -11.87 -5.88 11.57
N HIS A 38 -10.63 -5.60 11.21
CA HIS A 38 -9.63 -6.58 10.86
C HIS A 38 -8.29 -6.22 11.51
N VAL A 39 -7.44 -7.22 11.69
CA VAL A 39 -6.08 -7.05 12.20
C VAL A 39 -5.09 -7.58 11.17
N LEU A 40 -4.10 -6.77 10.82
CA LEU A 40 -2.97 -7.12 9.99
C LEU A 40 -1.74 -7.33 10.88
N ALA A 41 -1.12 -8.51 10.80
CA ALA A 41 0.18 -8.80 11.38
C ALA A 41 1.17 -9.21 10.31
N VAL A 42 2.41 -8.78 10.48
CA VAL A 42 3.52 -9.09 9.57
C VAL A 42 4.62 -9.74 10.39
N SER A 43 5.24 -10.81 9.88
CA SER A 43 6.29 -11.54 10.59
C SER A 43 7.25 -12.24 9.64
N GLY A 44 8.39 -12.71 10.15
CA GLY A 44 9.44 -13.33 9.35
C GLY A 44 10.04 -12.38 8.31
N VAL A 45 10.08 -11.09 8.60
CA VAL A 45 10.45 -10.05 7.64
C VAL A 45 11.95 -9.98 7.47
N HIS A 46 12.39 -10.12 6.23
CA HIS A 46 13.78 -9.98 5.90
C HIS A 46 13.98 -9.38 4.52
N THR A 47 15.08 -8.64 4.38
CA THR A 47 15.54 -8.12 3.09
C THR A 47 16.85 -8.75 2.68
N ILE A 48 17.05 -8.91 1.38
CA ILE A 48 18.29 -9.44 0.80
C ILE A 48 18.87 -8.34 -0.09
N ALA A 49 20.07 -7.87 0.24
CA ALA A 49 20.76 -6.85 -0.54
C ALA A 49 21.45 -7.44 -1.78
N SER A 50 21.98 -6.57 -2.63
CA SER A 50 22.62 -6.96 -3.90
C SER A 50 23.83 -7.88 -3.72
N ASP A 51 24.48 -7.82 -2.56
CA ASP A 51 25.61 -8.67 -2.17
C ASP A 51 25.18 -10.01 -1.53
N GLY A 52 23.87 -10.29 -1.51
CA GLY A 52 23.29 -11.48 -0.89
C GLY A 52 23.17 -11.41 0.62
N LYS A 53 23.59 -10.30 1.27
CA LYS A 53 23.42 -10.17 2.72
C LYS A 53 21.96 -10.06 3.11
N LYS A 54 21.58 -10.84 4.11
CA LYS A 54 20.22 -10.91 4.66
C LYS A 54 20.12 -10.06 5.93
N TYR A 55 19.11 -9.20 6.00
CA TYR A 55 18.81 -8.35 7.15
C TYR A 55 17.45 -8.71 7.71
N ASN A 56 17.37 -9.03 9.01
CA ASN A 56 16.10 -9.27 9.68
C ASN A 56 15.49 -7.92 10.11
N LEU A 57 14.20 -7.73 9.83
CA LEU A 57 13.46 -6.51 10.12
C LEU A 57 12.22 -6.77 11.00
N ASP A 58 12.13 -7.95 11.65
CA ASP A 58 10.97 -8.32 12.47
C ASP A 58 10.75 -7.37 13.65
N SER A 59 11.83 -6.95 14.31
CA SER A 59 11.78 -6.00 15.43
C SER A 59 11.34 -4.58 15.03
N ILE A 60 11.28 -4.29 13.73
CA ILE A 60 10.87 -3.00 13.19
C ILE A 60 9.47 -3.10 12.59
N LEU A 61 9.25 -4.11 11.73
CA LEU A 61 8.05 -4.25 10.93
C LEU A 61 6.98 -5.13 11.61
N GLY A 62 7.40 -6.13 12.39
CA GLY A 62 6.50 -7.11 13.00
C GLY A 62 6.00 -6.78 14.40
N SER A 63 6.56 -5.76 15.06
CA SER A 63 6.29 -5.49 16.48
C SER A 63 4.88 -5.00 16.81
N HIS A 64 4.16 -4.41 15.85
CA HIS A 64 2.87 -3.76 16.10
C HIS A 64 1.79 -4.26 15.13
N PRO A 65 0.86 -5.14 15.55
CA PRO A 65 -0.30 -5.45 14.73
C PRO A 65 -1.14 -4.20 14.42
N LEU A 66 -1.56 -4.06 13.17
CA LEU A 66 -2.32 -2.92 12.66
C LEU A 66 -3.80 -3.28 12.56
N LYS A 67 -4.63 -2.60 13.34
CA LYS A 67 -6.08 -2.71 13.23
C LYS A 67 -6.59 -1.79 12.13
N PHE A 68 -7.50 -2.28 11.30
CA PHE A 68 -8.09 -1.52 10.19
C PHE A 68 -9.56 -1.85 9.98
N ALA A 69 -10.31 -0.88 9.45
CA ALA A 69 -11.69 -1.08 9.01
C ALA A 69 -11.73 -1.38 7.50
N PHE A 70 -12.36 -2.49 7.12
CA PHE A 70 -12.49 -2.91 5.73
C PHE A 70 -13.95 -3.07 5.32
N GLN A 71 -14.40 -2.27 4.36
CA GLN A 71 -15.80 -2.22 3.94
C GLN A 71 -15.88 -2.11 2.42
N ASN A 72 -16.67 -2.98 1.79
CA ASN A 72 -16.92 -2.96 0.34
C ASN A 72 -15.62 -2.89 -0.49
N GLY A 73 -14.62 -3.69 -0.12
CA GLY A 73 -13.33 -3.74 -0.80
C GLY A 73 -12.37 -2.59 -0.47
N LYS A 74 -12.75 -1.64 0.40
CA LYS A 74 -11.94 -0.46 0.74
C LYS A 74 -11.44 -0.51 2.18
N VAL A 75 -10.21 -0.05 2.38
CA VAL A 75 -9.74 0.29 3.73
C VAL A 75 -10.21 1.70 4.05
N VAL A 76 -10.93 1.85 5.16
CA VAL A 76 -11.59 3.11 5.52
C VAL A 76 -10.76 3.88 6.54
N ASP A 77 -10.34 3.22 7.61
CA ASP A 77 -9.60 3.82 8.72
C ASP A 77 -8.54 2.85 9.24
N LEU A 78 -7.44 3.41 9.76
CA LEU A 78 -6.34 2.68 10.40
C LEU A 78 -6.22 3.09 11.87
N CYS A 79 -5.85 2.14 12.72
CA CYS A 79 -5.49 2.39 14.12
C CYS A 79 -4.00 2.11 14.33
N THR A 80 -3.21 3.18 14.25
CA THR A 80 -1.74 3.17 14.25
C THR A 80 -1.18 3.30 15.66
N SER A 81 0.00 2.74 15.92
CA SER A 81 0.71 2.93 17.19
C SER A 81 1.60 4.17 17.11
N GLU A 82 1.62 5.02 18.12
CA GLU A 82 2.51 6.20 18.17
C GLU A 82 4.00 5.81 18.26
N SER A 83 4.29 4.61 18.77
CA SER A 83 5.63 4.03 18.84
C SER A 83 6.10 3.37 17.54
N GLU A 84 5.22 3.23 16.54
CA GLU A 84 5.55 2.58 15.28
C GLU A 84 6.24 3.56 14.32
N SER A 85 7.34 3.14 13.71
CA SER A 85 8.02 3.98 12.73
C SER A 85 7.17 4.15 11.47
N THR A 86 7.27 5.32 10.83
CA THR A 86 6.54 5.60 9.58
C THR A 86 6.85 4.58 8.48
N SER A 87 8.11 4.15 8.37
CA SER A 87 8.51 3.12 7.41
C SER A 87 7.82 1.78 7.67
N ALA A 88 7.66 1.38 8.94
CA ALA A 88 6.95 0.14 9.28
C ALA A 88 5.46 0.21 8.95
N LEU A 89 4.85 1.34 9.27
CA LEU A 89 3.46 1.58 8.93
C LEU A 89 3.24 1.63 7.41
N ASN A 90 4.16 2.21 6.65
CA ASN A 90 4.06 2.29 5.19
C ASN A 90 4.18 0.92 4.51
N VAL A 91 4.98 -0.01 5.03
CA VAL A 91 4.98 -1.41 4.57
C VAL A 91 3.60 -2.05 4.78
N LYS A 92 2.98 -1.84 5.93
CA LYS A 92 1.63 -2.35 6.22
C LYS A 92 0.57 -1.72 5.32
N ARG A 93 0.64 -0.40 5.08
CA ARG A 93 -0.22 0.30 4.11
C ARG A 93 -0.03 -0.26 2.70
N ALA A 94 1.19 -0.58 2.27
CA ALA A 94 1.44 -1.20 0.97
C ALA A 94 0.77 -2.58 0.86
N VAL A 95 0.88 -3.42 1.91
CA VAL A 95 0.16 -4.70 1.97
C VAL A 95 -1.35 -4.52 1.90
N LEU A 96 -1.90 -3.55 2.63
CA LEU A 96 -3.33 -3.22 2.56
C LEU A 96 -3.75 -2.69 1.17
N SER A 97 -2.85 -1.98 0.48
CA SER A 97 -3.06 -1.49 -0.89
C SER A 97 -3.20 -2.65 -1.90
N LEU A 98 -2.43 -3.73 -1.70
CA LEU A 98 -2.55 -4.98 -2.46
C LEU A 98 -3.83 -5.77 -2.13
N LEU A 99 -4.38 -5.61 -0.93
CA LEU A 99 -5.60 -6.29 -0.50
C LEU A 99 -6.89 -5.59 -0.96
N GLN A 100 -6.89 -4.26 -1.03
CA GLN A 100 -8.09 -3.49 -1.35
C GLN A 100 -8.40 -3.44 -2.85
N SER A 101 -9.67 -3.25 -3.20
CA SER A 101 -10.13 -2.79 -4.51
C SER A 101 -11.32 -1.87 -4.32
N SER A 102 -11.14 -0.59 -4.66
CA SER A 102 -12.15 0.46 -4.45
C SER A 102 -13.33 0.41 -5.43
N ALA A 103 -13.24 -0.44 -6.45
CA ALA A 103 -14.33 -0.81 -7.32
C ALA A 103 -14.46 -2.35 -7.33
N LEU A 104 -15.68 -2.84 -7.23
CA LEU A 104 -16.02 -4.27 -7.27
C LEU A 104 -17.05 -4.48 -8.38
N LYS A 105 -16.66 -5.22 -9.42
CA LYS A 105 -17.53 -5.65 -10.51
C LYS A 105 -17.12 -7.06 -10.94
N GLU A 106 -18.04 -7.76 -11.58
CA GLU A 106 -17.76 -9.09 -12.15
C GLU A 106 -17.02 -8.98 -13.49
N SER A 107 -17.36 -7.97 -14.31
CA SER A 107 -16.74 -7.75 -15.63
C SER A 107 -16.77 -6.29 -16.08
N GLY A 108 -15.95 -5.98 -17.09
CA GLY A 108 -15.93 -4.68 -17.76
C GLY A 108 -14.90 -3.71 -17.16
N TYR A 109 -15.16 -2.41 -17.30
CA TYR A 109 -14.21 -1.37 -16.90
C TYR A 109 -14.83 -0.40 -15.88
N ALA A 110 -13.97 0.26 -15.10
CA ALA A 110 -14.34 1.41 -14.28
C ALA A 110 -13.18 2.40 -14.19
N LEU A 111 -13.50 3.69 -14.12
CA LEU A 111 -12.55 4.72 -13.72
C LEU A 111 -13.03 5.28 -12.39
N GLN A 112 -12.22 5.10 -11.34
CA GLN A 112 -12.58 5.51 -9.98
C GLN A 112 -11.34 5.96 -9.23
N HIS A 113 -11.51 6.88 -8.29
CA HIS A 113 -10.43 7.24 -7.38
C HIS A 113 -10.24 6.18 -6.30
N GLU A 114 -8.99 5.76 -6.10
CA GLU A 114 -8.56 4.84 -5.06
C GLU A 114 -7.58 5.56 -4.13
N THR A 115 -7.84 5.50 -2.82
CA THR A 115 -6.92 6.02 -1.80
C THR A 115 -6.09 4.86 -1.27
N ASP A 116 -4.77 4.92 -1.48
CA ASP A 116 -3.84 3.90 -1.07
C ASP A 116 -2.48 4.50 -0.63
N ILE A 117 -1.41 3.71 -0.54
CA ILE A 117 -0.09 4.18 -0.10
C ILE A 117 0.52 5.25 -1.03
N PHE A 118 -0.01 5.41 -2.25
CA PHE A 118 0.43 6.41 -3.22
C PHE A 118 -0.38 7.71 -3.18
N GLY A 119 -1.47 7.73 -2.42
CA GLY A 119 -2.30 8.92 -2.20
C GLY A 119 -3.71 8.66 -2.66
N ASN A 120 -4.38 9.73 -3.08
CA ASN A 120 -5.65 9.61 -3.77
C ASN A 120 -5.42 9.70 -5.28
N CYS A 121 -5.58 8.57 -5.97
CA CYS A 121 -5.19 8.40 -7.36
C CYS A 121 -6.38 8.05 -8.26
N PRO A 122 -6.53 8.71 -9.43
CA PRO A 122 -7.36 8.19 -10.50
C PRO A 122 -6.85 6.80 -10.90
N THR A 123 -7.73 5.80 -10.85
CA THR A 123 -7.37 4.39 -11.10
C THR A 123 -8.29 3.81 -12.15
N ASN A 124 -7.72 3.25 -13.21
CA ASN A 124 -8.49 2.45 -14.17
C ASN A 124 -8.57 1.02 -13.66
N PHE A 125 -9.77 0.44 -13.71
CA PHE A 125 -10.03 -0.93 -13.35
C PHE A 125 -10.55 -1.69 -14.57
N GLU A 126 -10.02 -2.89 -14.77
CA GLU A 126 -10.54 -3.90 -15.68
C GLU A 126 -10.91 -5.14 -14.85
N PHE A 127 -12.11 -5.67 -15.09
CA PHE A 127 -12.66 -6.82 -14.38
C PHE A 127 -12.88 -7.95 -15.38
N LEU A 128 -12.33 -9.12 -15.10
CA LEU A 128 -12.40 -10.32 -15.94
C LEU A 128 -12.92 -11.49 -15.10
N LYS A 129 -14.14 -11.94 -15.40
CA LYS A 129 -14.72 -13.12 -14.77
C LYS A 129 -14.20 -14.39 -15.43
N HIS A 130 -13.65 -15.29 -14.63
CA HIS A 130 -13.24 -16.62 -15.02
C HIS A 130 -13.86 -17.65 -14.07
N GLY A 131 -15.00 -18.22 -14.46
CA GLY A 131 -15.76 -19.15 -13.64
C GLY A 131 -16.23 -18.51 -12.33
N SER A 132 -15.78 -19.05 -11.19
CA SER A 132 -16.02 -18.52 -9.84
C SER A 132 -15.03 -17.43 -9.40
N SER A 133 -14.03 -17.13 -10.23
CA SER A 133 -12.99 -16.14 -9.93
C SER A 133 -13.18 -14.86 -10.73
N VAL A 134 -12.77 -13.74 -10.14
CA VAL A 134 -12.71 -12.42 -10.76
C VAL A 134 -11.27 -11.93 -10.70
N VAL A 135 -10.70 -11.63 -11.86
CA VAL A 135 -9.41 -10.96 -11.98
C VAL A 135 -9.66 -9.47 -12.10
N VAL A 136 -9.01 -8.68 -11.25
CA VAL A 136 -9.06 -7.21 -11.25
C VAL A 136 -7.69 -6.70 -11.66
N ARG A 137 -7.62 -5.99 -12.77
CA ARG A 137 -6.43 -5.26 -13.20
C ARG A 137 -6.61 -3.78 -12.92
N LYS A 138 -5.59 -3.17 -12.36
CA LYS A 138 -5.56 -1.75 -12.02
C LYS A 138 -4.37 -1.08 -12.67
N THR A 139 -4.58 0.11 -13.21
CA THR A 139 -3.49 0.96 -13.68
C THR A 139 -3.60 2.36 -13.10
N LYS A 140 -2.47 2.90 -12.64
CA LYS A 140 -2.35 4.25 -12.09
C LYS A 140 -1.16 4.96 -12.71
N ASP A 141 -1.39 6.21 -13.08
CA ASP A 141 -0.33 7.18 -13.33
C ASP A 141 -0.04 7.89 -12.00
N LEU A 142 1.11 7.60 -11.40
CA LEU A 142 1.48 8.11 -10.08
C LEU A 142 1.79 9.61 -10.09
N THR A 143 1.87 10.23 -11.28
CA THR A 143 1.97 11.69 -11.41
C THR A 143 0.64 12.40 -11.22
N LYS A 144 -0.48 11.66 -11.34
CA LYS A 144 -1.86 12.18 -11.16
C LYS A 144 -2.40 11.96 -9.75
N CYS A 145 -1.63 11.31 -8.88
CA CYS A 145 -2.00 11.08 -7.49
C CYS A 145 -1.87 12.36 -6.66
N THR A 146 -2.92 12.68 -5.91
CA THR A 146 -2.91 13.77 -4.93
C THR A 146 -2.48 13.25 -3.55
N HIS A 147 -1.92 14.12 -2.71
CA HIS A 147 -1.43 13.77 -1.37
C HIS A 147 -0.33 12.70 -1.35
N ARG A 148 0.46 12.62 -2.44
CA ARG A 148 1.61 11.71 -2.50
C ARG A 148 2.77 12.24 -1.67
N GLU A 149 3.54 11.32 -1.08
CA GLU A 149 4.74 11.67 -0.31
C GLU A 149 5.74 12.47 -1.15
N HIS A 150 6.27 13.54 -0.58
CA HIS A 150 7.15 14.48 -1.27
C HIS A 150 8.55 13.87 -1.50
N LEU A 151 9.15 14.17 -2.66
CA LEU A 151 10.58 13.96 -2.86
C LEU A 151 11.34 14.83 -1.87
N ASN A 152 12.08 14.20 -0.96
CA ASN A 152 13.05 14.89 -0.10
C ASN A 152 14.26 15.28 -0.96
N LEU A 153 14.14 16.41 -1.66
CA LEU A 153 15.23 16.98 -2.45
C LEU A 153 16.11 17.86 -1.53
N PRO A 154 17.44 17.81 -1.67
CA PRO A 154 18.35 18.66 -0.89
C PRO A 154 18.27 20.15 -1.28
N PHE A 155 17.42 20.49 -2.26
CA PHE A 155 17.14 21.84 -2.73
C PHE A 155 15.64 22.13 -2.70
N SER A 156 15.28 23.37 -2.42
CA SER A 156 13.88 23.81 -2.39
C SER A 156 13.29 23.75 -3.79
N THR A 157 12.30 22.88 -3.98
CA THR A 157 11.44 22.93 -5.18
C THR A 157 10.14 23.63 -4.82
N SER A 158 9.61 24.42 -5.74
CA SER A 158 8.27 24.98 -5.59
C SER A 158 7.25 23.85 -5.50
N SER A 159 6.44 23.83 -4.44
CA SER A 159 5.33 22.88 -4.35
C SER A 159 4.40 23.07 -5.56
N TYR A 160 4.30 22.05 -6.41
CA TYR A 160 3.38 22.05 -7.55
C TYR A 160 1.96 21.81 -7.02
N PHE A 161 1.30 22.87 -6.56
CA PHE A 161 -0.12 22.89 -6.24
C PHE A 161 -0.85 23.79 -7.24
N VAL A 162 -0.63 23.49 -8.53
CA VAL A 162 -1.33 24.13 -9.64
C VAL A 162 -2.56 23.26 -9.96
N PRO A 163 -3.73 23.83 -10.30
CA PRO A 163 -4.86 23.06 -10.82
C PRO A 163 -4.51 22.48 -12.21
N SER A 164 -3.72 21.41 -12.23
CA SER A 164 -3.29 20.65 -13.40
C SER A 164 -3.49 19.15 -13.18
N ASP A 165 -3.59 18.37 -14.26
CA ASP A 165 -3.70 16.91 -14.15
C ASP A 165 -2.45 16.26 -13.53
N VAL A 166 -1.30 16.97 -13.56
CA VAL A 166 -0.06 16.59 -12.89
C VAL A 166 -0.04 17.18 -11.48
N GLN A 167 0.15 16.32 -10.49
CA GLN A 167 0.08 16.63 -9.06
C GLN A 167 1.42 16.40 -8.34
N THR A 168 2.47 16.01 -9.07
CA THR A 168 3.82 15.72 -8.55
C THR A 168 4.91 16.47 -9.33
N SER A 169 6.15 16.48 -8.81
CA SER A 169 7.31 17.06 -9.50
C SER A 169 7.51 16.43 -10.90
N PRO A 170 7.79 17.21 -11.95
CA PRO A 170 8.05 16.68 -13.30
C PRO A 170 9.37 15.89 -13.40
N LEU A 171 10.21 15.94 -12.35
CA LEU A 171 11.49 15.23 -12.30
C LEU A 171 11.32 13.72 -12.10
N LEU A 172 10.19 13.28 -11.55
CA LEU A 172 9.92 11.88 -11.25
C LEU A 172 8.56 11.48 -11.84
N SER A 173 8.58 10.64 -12.86
CA SER A 173 7.37 9.94 -13.30
C SER A 173 7.25 8.59 -12.61
N GLY A 174 6.03 8.10 -12.47
CA GLY A 174 5.76 6.80 -11.89
C GLY A 174 4.51 6.17 -12.48
N SER A 175 4.53 4.87 -12.71
CA SER A 175 3.35 4.09 -13.09
C SER A 175 3.22 2.87 -12.18
N LEU A 176 1.98 2.50 -11.87
CA LEU A 176 1.65 1.31 -11.11
C LEU A 176 0.64 0.48 -11.90
N ASN A 177 1.00 -0.78 -12.15
CA ASN A 177 0.10 -1.80 -12.66
C ASN A 177 -0.11 -2.84 -11.57
N THR A 178 -1.34 -3.30 -11.39
CA THR A 178 -1.66 -4.32 -10.38
C THR A 178 -2.64 -5.33 -10.95
N GLU A 179 -2.42 -6.61 -10.67
CA GLU A 179 -3.38 -7.68 -10.95
C GLU A 179 -3.75 -8.38 -9.64
N GLN A 180 -5.04 -8.55 -9.40
CA GLN A 180 -5.59 -9.26 -8.25
C GLN A 180 -6.49 -10.39 -8.75
N LYS A 181 -6.41 -11.57 -8.12
CA LYS A 181 -7.38 -12.66 -8.36
C LYS A 181 -8.18 -12.91 -7.10
N LEU A 182 -9.49 -12.71 -7.19
CA LEU A 182 -10.45 -13.02 -6.13
C LEU A 182 -11.23 -14.28 -6.49
N GLU A 183 -11.48 -15.13 -5.51
CA GLU A 183 -12.32 -16.32 -5.64
C GLU A 183 -13.24 -16.40 -4.43
N GLY A 184 -14.56 -16.35 -4.65
CA GLY A 184 -15.53 -16.26 -3.55
C GLY A 184 -15.31 -15.04 -2.63
N GLY A 185 -14.77 -13.94 -3.17
CA GLY A 185 -14.41 -12.74 -2.41
C GLY A 185 -13.07 -12.81 -1.65
N LEU A 186 -12.42 -13.97 -1.62
CA LEU A 186 -11.09 -14.14 -1.02
C LEU A 186 -10.00 -13.80 -2.05
N LEU A 187 -9.08 -12.89 -1.70
CA LEU A 187 -7.89 -12.64 -2.51
C LEU A 187 -6.99 -13.88 -2.50
N LYS A 188 -6.80 -14.50 -3.68
CA LYS A 188 -5.87 -15.62 -3.89
C LYS A 188 -4.46 -15.14 -4.16
N TYR A 189 -4.32 -14.09 -4.96
CA TYR A 189 -3.06 -13.35 -5.08
C TYR A 189 -3.30 -11.91 -5.51
N ALA A 190 -2.31 -11.06 -5.23
CA ALA A 190 -2.13 -9.75 -5.85
C ALA A 190 -0.68 -9.62 -6.31
N SER A 191 -0.46 -9.03 -7.48
CA SER A 191 0.87 -8.69 -8.00
C SER A 191 0.86 -7.24 -8.46
N SER A 192 1.85 -6.46 -8.04
CA SER A 192 2.06 -5.10 -8.49
C SER A 192 3.40 -4.95 -9.20
N GLU A 193 3.42 -4.10 -10.23
CA GLU A 193 4.61 -3.61 -10.91
C GLU A 193 4.59 -2.08 -10.84
N GLU A 194 5.60 -1.51 -10.18
CA GLU A 194 5.85 -0.08 -10.11
C GLU A 194 7.08 0.25 -10.96
N VAL A 195 6.98 1.30 -11.75
CA VAL A 195 8.10 1.81 -12.55
C VAL A 195 8.24 3.29 -12.29
N TYR A 196 9.39 3.70 -11.77
CA TYR A 196 9.75 5.09 -11.55
C TYR A 196 10.87 5.50 -12.51
N ASN A 197 10.72 6.67 -13.13
CA ASN A 197 11.77 7.24 -13.97
C ASN A 197 12.12 8.63 -13.42
N TYR A 198 13.35 8.79 -12.99
CA TYR A 198 13.90 10.07 -12.56
C TYR A 198 14.67 10.69 -13.73
N ASN A 199 14.24 11.88 -14.17
CA ASN A 199 14.79 12.58 -15.33
C ASN A 199 15.00 14.08 -15.05
N PRO A 200 16.09 14.46 -14.36
CA PRO A 200 16.35 15.84 -13.99
C PRO A 200 16.81 16.72 -15.14
N LEU A 201 17.29 16.14 -16.25
CA LEU A 201 17.82 16.87 -17.40
C LEU A 201 16.85 16.93 -18.59
N SER A 202 15.62 16.42 -18.42
CA SER A 202 14.64 16.26 -19.49
C SER A 202 15.22 15.59 -20.74
N ALA A 203 16.20 14.70 -20.56
CA ALA A 203 16.85 13.97 -21.63
C ALA A 203 15.89 12.91 -22.21
N ALA A 204 16.17 12.43 -23.43
CA ALA A 204 15.35 11.40 -24.08
C ALA A 204 15.32 10.08 -23.27
N GLU A 205 16.39 9.76 -22.54
CA GLU A 205 16.47 8.63 -21.62
C GLU A 205 16.47 9.13 -20.16
N SER A 206 15.76 8.43 -19.28
CA SER A 206 15.74 8.75 -17.85
C SER A 206 17.12 8.48 -17.24
N ALA A 207 17.61 9.42 -16.43
CA ALA A 207 18.89 9.27 -15.73
C ALA A 207 18.88 8.04 -14.79
N THR A 208 17.76 7.80 -14.12
CA THR A 208 17.61 6.66 -13.21
C THR A 208 16.24 6.02 -13.37
N LYS A 209 16.20 4.69 -13.41
CA LYS A 209 14.97 3.90 -13.44
C LYS A 209 14.93 2.98 -12.24
N VAL A 210 13.79 2.93 -11.56
CA VAL A 210 13.52 1.99 -10.46
C VAL A 210 12.32 1.14 -10.83
N GLN A 211 12.45 -0.17 -10.73
CA GLN A 211 11.36 -1.11 -10.94
C GLN A 211 11.14 -1.91 -9.67
N VAL A 212 9.90 -1.93 -9.17
CA VAL A 212 9.52 -2.68 -7.97
C VAL A 212 8.40 -3.63 -8.33
N ASN A 213 8.61 -4.92 -8.09
CA ASN A 213 7.59 -5.95 -8.24
C ASN A 213 7.24 -6.48 -6.86
N THR A 214 5.96 -6.48 -6.50
CA THR A 214 5.51 -7.03 -5.21
C THR A 214 4.41 -8.04 -5.45
N LYS A 215 4.45 -9.17 -4.75
CA LYS A 215 3.47 -10.24 -4.84
C LYS A 215 2.99 -10.64 -3.45
N LEU A 216 1.69 -10.72 -3.28
CA LEU A 216 1.01 -11.24 -2.10
C LEU A 216 0.25 -12.50 -2.49
N THR A 217 0.61 -13.65 -1.94
CA THR A 217 0.03 -14.96 -2.32
C THR A 217 -0.66 -15.61 -1.13
N PHE A 218 -1.91 -16.04 -1.30
CA PHE A 218 -2.65 -16.76 -0.27
C PHE A 218 -2.02 -18.14 -0.03
N VAL A 219 -1.72 -18.44 1.23
CA VAL A 219 -1.11 -19.74 1.62
C VAL A 219 -2.08 -20.64 2.38
N GLY A 220 -3.07 -20.07 3.06
CA GLY A 220 -4.03 -20.87 3.85
C GLY A 220 -4.83 -20.06 4.86
N HIS A 221 -5.75 -20.73 5.54
CA HIS A 221 -6.51 -20.20 6.67
C HIS A 221 -6.13 -20.94 7.96
N SER A 222 -6.36 -20.30 9.10
CA SER A 222 -6.14 -20.86 10.43
C SER A 222 -7.20 -20.31 11.37
N ASP A 223 -7.67 -21.11 12.32
CA ASP A 223 -8.66 -20.70 13.32
C ASP A 223 -8.02 -20.01 14.54
N LYS A 224 -6.78 -19.52 14.39
CA LYS A 224 -6.08 -18.78 15.44
C LYS A 224 -6.80 -17.45 15.70
N PRO A 225 -6.97 -17.07 16.97
CA PRO A 225 -7.46 -15.74 17.31
C PRO A 225 -6.56 -14.66 16.71
N ALA A 226 -7.15 -13.50 16.40
CA ALA A 226 -6.38 -12.33 16.00
C ALA A 226 -5.31 -12.01 17.06
N PRO A 227 -4.08 -11.62 16.65
CA PRO A 227 -3.06 -11.22 17.60
C PRO A 227 -3.58 -10.04 18.43
N PRO A 228 -3.26 -10.00 19.74
CA PRO A 228 -3.76 -8.96 20.62
C PRO A 228 -3.26 -7.60 20.12
N VAL A 229 -4.20 -6.78 19.71
CA VAL A 229 -4.02 -5.34 19.59
C VAL A 229 -4.37 -4.80 20.96
N SER A 230 -3.53 -3.98 21.59
CA SER A 230 -3.79 -3.45 22.94
C SER A 230 -5.23 -2.90 23.03
N ASP A 231 -6.08 -3.69 23.69
CA ASP A 231 -7.53 -3.59 23.54
C ASP A 231 -8.09 -2.68 24.63
N LYS A 232 -8.48 -1.48 24.25
CA LYS A 232 -9.63 -0.83 24.89
C LYS A 232 -10.60 -0.35 23.82
N LEU A 233 -11.63 -1.16 23.56
CA LEU A 233 -13.01 -0.82 23.14
C LEU A 233 -13.23 0.41 22.24
N TRP A 234 -13.38 0.19 20.93
CA TRP A 234 -14.13 1.08 20.05
C TRP A 234 -15.59 1.16 20.55
N LYS A 235 -15.95 2.19 21.35
CA LYS A 235 -17.35 2.41 21.75
C LYS A 235 -18.05 3.26 20.69
N ASN A 236 -19.00 2.64 20.00
CA ASN A 236 -20.17 3.19 19.31
C ASN A 236 -20.00 4.52 18.56
N PHE A 237 -19.76 4.44 17.25
CA PHE A 237 -20.17 5.52 16.34
C PHE A 237 -21.57 5.25 15.82
N GLY A 238 -22.55 5.88 16.46
CA GLY A 238 -23.79 6.26 15.80
C GLY A 238 -23.51 7.26 14.67
N ILE A 239 -24.37 7.21 13.65
CA ILE A 239 -24.40 8.06 12.44
C ILE A 239 -24.07 9.53 12.79
N PRO A 240 -23.14 10.21 12.10
CA PRO A 240 -22.70 11.54 12.51
C PRO A 240 -23.76 12.61 12.16
N ARG A 241 -24.21 13.35 13.18
CA ARG A 241 -24.52 14.79 13.00
C ARG A 241 -23.19 15.52 12.95
N ARG A 242 -22.96 16.30 11.87
CA ARG A 242 -21.73 17.05 11.61
C ARG A 242 -21.26 17.84 12.84
N PRO A 243 -19.94 17.87 13.09
CA PRO A 243 -19.31 19.09 13.57
C PRO A 243 -18.14 19.52 12.69
N SER A 244 -18.08 20.82 12.44
CA SER A 244 -16.97 21.57 11.89
C SER A 244 -15.78 21.56 12.86
N GLY A 245 -14.66 20.94 12.48
CA GLY A 245 -13.39 21.05 13.20
C GLY A 245 -12.49 19.83 13.02
N ARG A 246 -11.22 20.05 12.62
CA ARG A 246 -10.16 19.02 12.57
C ARG A 246 -9.80 18.57 13.99
N SER A 247 -10.57 17.68 14.59
CA SER A 247 -10.15 16.89 15.74
C SER A 247 -9.68 15.53 15.24
N LYS A 248 -8.41 15.17 15.42
CA LYS A 248 -7.94 13.78 15.21
C LYS A 248 -8.84 12.86 16.03
N ARG A 249 -9.45 11.85 15.39
CA ARG A 249 -10.25 10.84 16.09
C ARG A 249 -9.25 9.94 16.84
N ARG A 250 -9.50 9.65 18.11
CA ARG A 250 -8.63 8.79 18.92
C ARG A 250 -9.08 7.34 18.70
N CYS A 251 -8.18 6.44 18.35
CA CYS A 251 -8.48 5.02 18.56
C CYS A 251 -8.62 4.84 20.07
N SER A 252 -9.51 3.98 20.52
CA SER A 252 -9.93 3.93 21.92
C SER A 252 -8.85 3.50 22.94
N ASP A 253 -7.60 3.34 22.51
CA ASP A 253 -6.43 2.98 23.28
C ASP A 253 -5.54 4.21 23.57
N HIS A 254 -4.88 4.24 24.73
CA HIS A 254 -3.90 5.28 25.05
C HIS A 254 -2.62 5.02 24.26
N GLY A 255 -2.23 5.94 23.37
CA GLY A 255 -1.04 5.82 22.51
C GLY A 255 -1.32 5.36 21.07
N ARG A 256 -2.58 5.35 20.63
CA ARG A 256 -2.97 5.10 19.22
C ARG A 256 -3.87 6.19 18.65
N THR A 257 -3.64 6.54 17.40
CA THR A 257 -4.42 7.56 16.68
C THR A 257 -5.22 6.94 15.53
N SER A 258 -6.48 7.38 15.37
CA SER A 258 -7.24 7.06 14.16
C SER A 258 -6.80 8.02 13.08
N GLU A 259 -6.28 7.44 12.01
CA GLU A 259 -5.87 8.17 10.83
C GLU A 259 -6.62 7.60 9.63
N ARG A 260 -6.92 8.48 8.67
CA ARG A 260 -7.32 8.01 7.34
C ARG A 260 -6.17 7.19 6.77
N PHE A 261 -6.47 6.38 5.76
CA PHE A 261 -5.48 5.53 5.11
C PHE A 261 -4.19 6.29 4.71
N MET A 262 -4.37 7.54 4.27
CA MET A 262 -3.40 8.55 3.87
C MET A 262 -3.65 9.85 4.64
#